data_AF-A0A7C5DDX5-F1
#
_entry.id   AF-A0A7C5DDX5-F1
#
_cell.length_a   1.000
_cell.length_b   1.000
_cell.length_c   1.000
_cell.angle_alpha   90.00
_cell.angle_beta   90.00
_cell.angle_gamma   90.00
#
_symmetry.space_group_name_H-M   'P 1'
#
loop_
_entity.id
_entity.type
_entity.pdbx_description
1 polymer ?
#
loop_
_entity_poly.entity_id
_entity_poly.type
_entity_poly.pdbx_seq_one_letter_code
_entity_poly.pdbx_strand_id
1 'polypeptide(L)' 'YASDIAMKVATNAVQAMGGDGYSKDYPVEKIMRDVKLCQIYEGTNQVQRVVISKGILK' A
#
# COMPACT_ATOMS: atom_id res chain seq x y z
N TYR A 1 7.04 -2.60 -5.56
CA TYR A 1 7.88 -2.70 -4.35
C TYR A 1 7.52 -1.62 -3.34
N ALA A 2 7.75 -0.33 -3.64
CA ALA A 2 7.45 0.77 -2.70
C ALA A 2 5.99 0.79 -2.22
N SER A 3 5.03 0.64 -3.14
CA SER A 3 3.60 0.57 -2.83
C SER A 3 3.21 -0.64 -1.96
N ASP A 4 3.87 -1.80 -2.13
CA ASP A 4 3.66 -2.99 -1.30
C ASP A 4 4.19 -2.79 0.13
N ILE A 5 5.36 -2.16 0.26
CA ILE A 5 5.95 -1.84 1.56
C ILE A 5 5.12 -0.78 2.28
N ALA A 6 4.71 0.28 1.59
CA ALA A 6 3.87 1.33 2.16
C ALA A 6 2.57 0.75 2.72
N MET A 7 1.91 -0.15 1.98
CA MET A 7 0.69 -0.81 2.46
C MET A 7 0.96 -1.65 3.71
N LYS A 8 2.04 -2.43 3.73
CA LYS A 8 2.42 -3.25 4.89
C LYS A 8 2.67 -2.39 6.13
N VAL A 9 3.41 -1.29 5.98
CA VAL A 9 3.72 -0.38 7.10
C VAL A 9 2.46 0.32 7.60
N ALA A 10 1.61 0.83 6.70
CA ALA A 10 0.37 1.51 7.08
C ALA A 10 -0.60 0.58 7.81
N THR A 11 -0.76 -0.67 7.35
CA THR A 11 -1.58 -1.67 8.04
C THR A 11 -1.01 -2.01 9.42
N ASN A 12 0.31 -2.18 9.52
CA ASN A 12 0.96 -2.45 10.81
C ASN A 12 0.80 -1.27 11.79
N ALA A 13 0.83 -0.03 11.29
CA ALA A 13 0.64 1.16 12.11
C ALA A 13 -0.79 1.23 12.67
N VAL A 14 -1.82 0.96 11.84
CA VAL A 14 -3.21 0.82 12.30
C VAL A 14 -3.33 -0.26 13.37
N GLN A 15 -2.74 -1.44 13.12
CA GLN A 15 -2.78 -2.56 14.06
C GLN A 15 -2.08 -2.25 15.40
N ALA A 16 -0.97 -1.52 15.38
CA ALA A 16 -0.23 -1.12 16.57
C ALA A 16 -1.00 -0.10 17.43
N MET A 17 -1.82 0.75 16.79
CA MET A 17 -2.67 1.72 17.47
C MET A 17 -3.99 1.13 17.99
N GLY A 18 -4.30 -0.13 17.68
CA GLY A 18 -5.51 -0.80 18.15
C GLY A 18 -6.79 -0.08 17.69
N GLY A 19 -7.75 0.12 18.61
CA GLY A 19 -9.02 0.79 18.31
C GLY A 19 -8.86 2.22 17.79
N ASP A 20 -7.91 2.97 18.35
CA ASP A 20 -7.60 4.35 17.95
C ASP A 20 -7.02 4.42 16.54
N GLY A 21 -6.41 3.33 16.07
CA GLY A 21 -5.91 3.20 14.71
C GLY A 21 -7.01 3.13 13.65
N TYR A 22 -8.24 2.82 14.05
CA TYR A 22 -9.42 2.82 13.18
C TYR A 22 -10.32 4.05 13.40
N SER A 23 -10.08 4.82 14.46
CA SER A 23 -10.80 6.06 14.69
C SER A 23 -10.35 7.14 13.71
N LYS A 24 -11.26 8.05 13.36
CA LYS A 24 -10.96 9.24 12.55
C LYS A 24 -10.23 10.33 13.35
N ASP A 25 -10.06 10.14 14.65
CA ASP A 25 -9.34 11.05 15.53
C ASP A 25 -7.84 11.12 15.18
N TYR A 26 -7.30 10.02 14.63
CA TYR A 26 -5.92 9.93 14.18
C TYR A 26 -5.83 9.68 12.66
N PRO A 27 -4.85 10.26 11.95
CA PRO A 27 -4.78 10.17 10.50
C PRO A 27 -4.35 8.80 9.96
N VAL A 28 -4.02 7.84 10.83
CA VAL A 28 -3.39 6.57 10.43
C VAL A 28 -4.32 5.72 9.56
N GLU A 29 -5.61 5.71 9.86
CA GLU A 29 -6.64 5.02 9.08
C GLU A 29 -6.72 5.59 7.66
N LYS A 30 -6.67 6.93 7.56
CA LYS A 30 -6.71 7.65 6.29
C LYS A 30 -5.48 7.32 5.45
N ILE A 31 -4.30 7.33 6.06
CA ILE A 31 -3.04 6.96 5.39
C ILE A 31 -3.12 5.53 4.85
N MET A 32 -3.66 4.57 5.61
CA MET A 32 -3.85 3.19 5.14
C MET A 32 -4.75 3.14 3.89
N ARG A 33 -5.84 3.93 3.84
CA ARG A 33 -6.70 4.00 2.66
C ARG A 33 -6.01 4.67 1.46
N ASP A 34 -5.33 5.79 1.68
CA ASP A 34 -4.67 6.56 0.62
C ASP A 34 -3.55 5.72 -0.04
N VAL A 35 -2.76 5.00 0.77
CA VAL A 35 -1.69 4.12 0.27
C VAL A 35 -2.22 2.99 -0.61
N LYS A 36 -3.45 2.53 -0.40
CA LYS A 36 -4.06 1.49 -1.24
C LYS A 36 -4.20 1.93 -2.69
N LEU A 37 -4.48 3.22 -2.92
CA LEU A 37 -4.61 3.79 -4.27
C LEU A 37 -3.30 3.67 -5.07
N CYS A 38 -2.15 3.81 -4.39
CA CYS A 38 -0.82 3.66 -5.01
C CYS A 38 -0.58 2.27 -5.60
N GLN A 39 -1.37 1.25 -5.23
CA GLN A 39 -1.27 -0.09 -5.82
C GLN A 39 -2.07 -0.25 -7.12
N ILE A 40 -2.87 0.75 -7.52
CA ILE A 40 -3.86 0.64 -8.60
C ILE A 40 -3.72 1.75 -9.66
N TYR A 41 -3.56 3.00 -9.24
CA TYR A 41 -3.80 4.16 -10.10
C TYR A 41 -2.83 4.30 -11.29
N GLU A 42 -1.52 4.18 -11.08
CA GLU A 42 -0.48 4.31 -12.13
C GLU A 42 -0.08 2.95 -12.73
N GLY A 43 -1.06 2.07 -12.89
CA GLY A 43 -0.86 0.67 -13.23
C GLY A 43 -0.71 -0.20 -11.99
N THR A 44 -1.41 -1.32 -12.01
CA THR A 44 -1.45 -2.20 -10.84
C THR A 44 -0.09 -2.83 -10.56
N ASN A 45 0.18 -3.15 -9.29
CA ASN A 45 1.43 -3.82 -8.92
C ASN A 45 1.66 -5.12 -9.71
N GLN A 46 0.60 -5.83 -10.10
CA GLN A 46 0.67 -7.03 -10.94
C GLN A 46 1.11 -6.69 -12.36
N VAL A 47 0.53 -5.65 -12.97
CA VAL A 47 0.93 -5.19 -14.32
C VAL A 47 2.39 -4.76 -14.32
N GLN A 48 2.81 -3.99 -13.31
CA GLN A 48 4.21 -3.57 -13.15
C GLN A 48 5.16 -4.77 -13.06
N ARG A 49 4.80 -5.82 -12.30
CA ARG A 49 5.60 -7.06 -12.24
C ARG A 49 5.68 -7.76 -13.58
N VAL A 50 4.58 -7.87 -14.34
CA VAL A 50 4.59 -8.48 -15.67
C VAL A 50 5.50 -7.71 -16.64
N VAL A 51 5.46 -6.38 -16.62
CA VAL A 51 6.32 -5.53 -17.47
C VAL A 51 7.80 -5.73 -17.13
N ILE A 52 8.14 -5.74 -15.84
CA ILE A 52 9.52 -5.98 -15.37
C ILE A 52 9.99 -7.38 -15.77
N SER A 53 9.16 -8.41 -15.57
CA SER A 53 9.50 -9.79 -15.97
C SER A 53 9.77 -9.92 -17.47
N LYS A 54 8.99 -9.22 -18.31
CA LYS A 54 9.24 -9.18 -19.77
C LYS A 54 10.54 -8.47 -20.14
N GLY A 55 10.98 -7.50 -19.34
CA GLY A 55 12.26 -6.80 -19.53
C GLY A 55 13.48 -7.65 -19.14
N ILE A 56 13.32 -8.58 -18.20
CA ILE A 56 14.40 -9.45 -17.71
C ILE A 56 14.50 -10.75 -18.53
N LEU A 57 13.38 -11.32 -18.98
CA LEU A 57 13.32 -12.59 -19.72
C LEU A 57 13.56 -12.43 -21.24
N LYS A 58 14.09 -11.27 -21.66
CA LYS A 58 14.44 -10.96 -23.04
C LYS A 58 15.95 -10.98 -23.19
#